data_AF-A0A5D0Q6Q0-F1
#
_entry.id   AF-A0A5D0Q6Q0-F1
#
_cell.length_a   1.000
_cell.length_b   1.000
_cell.length_c   1.000
_cell.angle_alpha   90.00
_cell.angle_beta   90.00
_cell.angle_gamma   90.00
#
_symmetry.space_group_name_H-M   'P 1'
#
loop_
_entity.id
_entity.type
_entity.pdbx_description
1 polymer ?
#
loop_
_entity_poly.entity_id
_entity_poly.type
_entity_poly.pdbx_seq_one_letter_code
_entity_poly.pdbx_strand_id
1 'polypeptide(L)'
;MTTPTTPETTASSTGATAVTTFRAKEAARLDAAATAQKDVVAAATADAVAAATALTTITAAGATLRQDESVLRQQLAAATTGPERHVIELALDVNRGEQIRTGLDEQDAKQAKIGADSAAVRAAAAAEQITGALQTARQLHEAAKADTDADAKRLADLATAHPQAVAEVRQLAGAVAEAVTRLGVLLGGDHMVARVNDAVREADATSTRLGHDAAAALAALAATRGAVAGAENALATARAAVEAAAAAPARVAAAALKVEAARVAVASPGQSRTNEAAKEVADGVTGAYERWLLTLTDDRITLIVELLDAVSELNRVQAGNPGLLRQRLIDADRDLAAALAAEEARRRAGAAAAVAAQVADAAVAAAPAPAERRRAAVLRGE
;
A
#
# COMPACT_ATOMS: atom_id res chain seq x y z
N MET A 1 56.11 4.09 -2.00
CA MET A 1 55.00 4.03 -2.97
C MET A 1 53.92 3.14 -2.37
N THR A 2 52.99 3.74 -1.64
CA THR A 2 51.83 3.04 -1.06
C THR A 2 50.67 3.21 -2.03
N THR A 3 50.33 2.12 -2.72
CA THR A 3 49.11 2.00 -3.52
C THR A 3 47.89 2.11 -2.60
N PRO A 4 46.93 3.00 -2.86
CA PRO A 4 45.68 3.00 -2.14
C PRO A 4 44.84 1.83 -2.65
N THR A 5 44.62 0.84 -1.80
CA THR A 5 43.55 -0.16 -1.96
C THR A 5 42.21 0.52 -1.73
N THR A 6 41.48 0.79 -2.80
CA THR A 6 40.05 1.13 -2.73
C THR A 6 39.31 -0.10 -2.23
N PRO A 7 38.48 0.00 -1.17
CA PRO A 7 37.66 -1.12 -0.74
C PRO A 7 36.62 -1.41 -1.82
N GLU A 8 36.68 -2.62 -2.38
CA GLU A 8 35.66 -3.19 -3.24
C GLU A 8 34.44 -3.48 -2.33
N THR A 9 33.54 -2.50 -2.23
CA THR A 9 32.27 -2.69 -1.54
C THR A 9 31.48 -3.72 -2.35
N THR A 10 31.55 -4.99 -1.95
CA THR A 10 30.63 -6.04 -2.40
C THR A 10 29.21 -5.55 -2.16
N ALA A 11 28.59 -4.98 -3.19
CA ALA A 11 27.25 -4.45 -3.13
C ALA A 11 26.31 -5.62 -2.82
N SER A 12 25.75 -5.67 -1.60
CA SER A 12 24.87 -6.79 -1.23
C SER A 12 23.70 -6.81 -2.21
N SER A 13 23.35 -7.93 -2.82
CA SER A 13 22.23 -8.00 -3.78
C SER A 13 20.86 -8.01 -3.10
N THR A 14 20.80 -7.68 -1.81
CA THR A 14 19.59 -7.80 -0.99
C THR A 14 18.57 -6.76 -1.44
N GLY A 15 17.41 -7.22 -1.92
CA GLY A 15 16.28 -6.38 -2.29
C GLY A 15 15.76 -5.56 -1.10
N ALA A 16 14.90 -4.57 -1.37
CA ALA A 16 14.25 -3.79 -0.31
C ALA A 16 13.24 -4.67 0.45
N THR A 17 13.27 -4.68 1.78
CA THR A 17 12.55 -5.65 2.61
C THR A 17 11.58 -5.04 3.63
N ALA A 18 11.47 -3.71 3.70
CA ALA A 18 10.70 -3.03 4.73
C ALA A 18 9.19 -3.34 4.60
N VAL A 19 8.64 -3.30 3.38
CA VAL A 19 7.23 -3.66 3.14
C VAL A 19 6.99 -5.13 3.48
N THR A 20 7.85 -6.04 3.03
CA THR A 20 7.74 -7.48 3.33
C THR A 20 7.79 -7.74 4.84
N THR A 21 8.67 -7.06 5.56
CA THR A 21 8.78 -7.13 7.02
C THR A 21 7.52 -6.61 7.71
N PHE A 22 6.98 -5.48 7.25
CA PHE A 22 5.72 -4.94 7.77
C PHE A 22 4.57 -5.93 7.56
N ARG A 23 4.40 -6.47 6.34
CA ARG A 23 3.35 -7.43 6.01
C ARG A 23 3.48 -8.73 6.80
N ALA A 24 4.71 -9.22 7.03
CA ALA A 24 4.96 -10.39 7.87
C ALA A 24 4.49 -10.17 9.31
N LYS A 25 4.86 -9.02 9.90
CA LYS A 25 4.42 -8.64 11.25
C LYS A 25 2.91 -8.50 11.34
N GLU A 26 2.28 -7.95 10.31
CA GLU A 26 0.82 -7.78 10.28
C GLU A 26 0.09 -9.12 10.18
N ALA A 27 0.57 -10.04 9.33
CA ALA A 27 0.04 -11.39 9.26
C ALA A 27 0.19 -12.13 10.60
N ALA A 28 1.36 -12.07 11.25
CA ALA A 28 1.59 -12.69 12.55
C ALA A 28 0.68 -12.11 13.65
N ARG A 29 0.46 -10.80 13.65
CA ARG A 29 -0.46 -10.14 14.58
C ARG A 29 -1.91 -10.60 14.37
N LEU A 30 -2.37 -10.66 13.13
CA LEU A 30 -3.71 -11.13 12.79
C LEU A 30 -3.90 -12.61 13.12
N ASP A 31 -2.85 -13.41 12.99
CA ASP A 31 -2.84 -14.82 13.39
C ASP A 31 -3.02 -14.99 14.91
N ALA A 32 -2.29 -14.20 15.70
CA ALA A 32 -2.47 -14.13 17.15
C ALA A 32 -3.88 -13.65 17.53
N ALA A 33 -4.41 -12.62 16.85
CA ALA A 33 -5.75 -12.11 17.07
C ALA A 33 -6.84 -13.14 16.71
N ALA A 34 -6.65 -13.90 15.61
CA ALA A 34 -7.56 -14.97 15.22
C ALA A 34 -7.59 -16.09 16.27
N THR A 35 -6.43 -16.42 16.85
CA THR A 35 -6.32 -17.40 17.93
C THR A 35 -7.05 -16.93 19.18
N ALA A 36 -6.77 -15.70 19.65
CA ALA A 36 -7.47 -15.13 20.81
C ALA A 36 -8.98 -15.03 20.59
N GLN A 37 -9.43 -14.70 19.38
CA GLN A 37 -10.85 -14.60 19.07
C GLN A 37 -11.56 -15.97 19.07
N LYS A 38 -10.86 -17.07 18.75
CA LYS A 38 -11.42 -18.42 18.91
C LYS A 38 -11.75 -18.72 20.36
N ASP A 39 -10.87 -18.33 21.29
CA ASP A 39 -11.12 -18.52 22.73
C ASP A 39 -12.33 -17.71 23.20
N VAL A 40 -12.49 -16.47 22.70
CA VAL A 40 -13.67 -15.63 22.97
C VAL A 40 -14.96 -16.25 22.43
N VAL A 41 -14.94 -16.80 21.20
CA VAL A 41 -16.10 -17.51 20.62
C VAL A 41 -16.47 -18.74 21.44
N ALA A 42 -15.47 -19.52 21.86
CA ALA A 42 -15.68 -20.71 22.68
C ALA A 42 -16.32 -20.35 24.03
N ALA A 43 -15.80 -19.32 24.71
CA ALA A 43 -16.37 -18.82 25.96
C ALA A 43 -17.81 -18.31 25.79
N ALA A 44 -18.06 -17.45 24.80
CA ALA A 44 -19.40 -16.90 24.57
C ALA A 44 -20.43 -17.98 24.20
N THR A 45 -20.00 -19.02 23.49
CA THR A 45 -20.84 -20.18 23.15
C THR A 45 -21.13 -21.03 24.39
N ALA A 46 -20.15 -21.25 25.25
CA ALA A 46 -20.34 -21.96 26.53
C ALA A 46 -21.34 -21.21 27.43
N ASP A 47 -21.24 -19.88 27.51
CA ASP A 47 -22.17 -19.04 28.27
C ASP A 47 -23.60 -19.11 27.71
N ALA A 48 -23.75 -19.09 26.37
CA ALA A 48 -25.05 -19.24 25.72
C ALA A 48 -25.69 -20.61 26.02
N VAL A 49 -24.90 -21.69 26.01
CA VAL A 49 -25.36 -23.04 26.38
C VAL A 49 -25.75 -23.11 27.85
N ALA A 50 -24.97 -22.50 28.75
CA ALA A 50 -25.28 -22.44 30.17
C ALA A 50 -26.59 -21.66 30.43
N ALA A 51 -26.78 -20.51 29.79
CA ALA A 51 -28.00 -19.71 29.91
C ALA A 51 -29.24 -20.46 29.35
N ALA A 52 -29.10 -21.17 28.23
CA ALA A 52 -30.16 -22.01 27.68
C ALA A 52 -30.55 -23.16 28.63
N THR A 53 -29.57 -23.78 29.28
CA THR A 53 -29.77 -24.85 30.27
C THR A 53 -30.48 -24.33 31.52
N ALA A 54 -30.08 -23.16 32.02
CA ALA A 54 -30.72 -22.50 33.16
C ALA A 54 -32.19 -22.17 32.85
N LEU A 55 -32.48 -21.58 31.69
CA LEU A 55 -33.85 -21.29 31.27
C LEU A 55 -34.70 -22.56 31.20
N THR A 56 -34.17 -23.64 30.63
CA THR A 56 -34.88 -24.92 30.53
C THR A 56 -35.21 -25.49 31.92
N THR A 57 -34.27 -25.37 32.86
CA THR A 57 -34.45 -25.84 34.24
C THR A 57 -35.56 -25.05 34.95
N ILE A 58 -35.55 -23.72 34.84
CA ILE A 58 -36.56 -22.84 35.45
C ILE A 58 -37.94 -23.06 34.81
N THR A 59 -38.01 -23.19 33.48
CA THR A 59 -39.26 -23.49 32.78
C THR A 59 -39.84 -24.85 33.21
N ALA A 60 -38.98 -25.86 33.44
CA ALA A 60 -39.42 -27.15 33.96
C ALA A 60 -39.96 -27.05 35.40
N ALA A 61 -39.28 -26.31 36.29
CA ALA A 61 -39.76 -26.05 37.64
C ALA A 61 -41.13 -25.35 37.64
N GLY A 62 -41.31 -24.35 36.77
CA GLY A 62 -42.60 -23.68 36.60
C GLY A 62 -43.70 -24.58 36.02
N ALA A 63 -43.36 -25.63 35.27
CA ALA A 63 -44.33 -26.64 34.83
C ALA A 63 -44.76 -27.55 35.99
N THR A 64 -43.81 -27.98 36.84
CA THR A 64 -44.12 -28.76 38.05
C THR A 64 -45.03 -27.99 38.99
N LEU A 65 -44.76 -26.71 39.27
CA LEU A 65 -45.61 -25.90 40.15
C LEU A 65 -47.05 -25.77 39.64
N ARG A 66 -47.26 -25.67 38.32
CA ARG A 66 -48.60 -25.65 37.70
C ARG A 66 -49.30 -27.00 37.79
N GLN A 67 -48.55 -28.10 37.71
CA GLN A 67 -49.10 -29.44 37.93
C GLN A 67 -49.53 -29.60 39.39
N ASP A 68 -48.70 -29.18 40.35
CA ASP A 68 -49.01 -29.21 41.78
C ASP A 68 -50.24 -28.37 42.11
N GLU A 69 -50.38 -27.18 41.51
CA GLU A 69 -51.58 -26.36 41.66
C GLU A 69 -52.84 -27.11 41.18
N SER A 70 -52.76 -27.81 40.05
CA SER A 70 -53.86 -28.62 39.54
C SER A 70 -54.27 -29.71 40.52
N VAL A 71 -53.30 -30.41 41.11
CA VAL A 71 -53.52 -31.45 42.12
C VAL A 71 -54.14 -30.85 43.38
N LEU A 72 -53.60 -29.75 43.90
CA LEU A 72 -54.12 -29.07 45.09
C LEU A 72 -55.56 -28.59 44.87
N ARG A 73 -55.91 -28.08 43.68
CA ARG A 73 -57.29 -27.70 43.34
C ARG A 73 -58.23 -28.90 43.29
N GLN A 74 -57.78 -30.06 42.79
CA GLN A 74 -58.56 -31.29 42.82
C GLN A 74 -58.80 -31.77 44.26
N GLN A 75 -57.77 -31.72 45.11
CA GLN A 75 -57.87 -32.06 46.53
C GLN A 75 -58.82 -31.12 47.28
N LEU A 76 -58.76 -29.81 47.02
CA LEU A 76 -59.67 -28.83 47.62
C LEU A 76 -61.13 -29.12 47.28
N ALA A 77 -61.41 -29.53 46.04
CA ALA A 77 -62.75 -29.90 45.59
C ALA A 77 -63.27 -31.18 46.25
N ALA A 78 -62.38 -32.10 46.64
CA ALA A 78 -62.70 -33.36 47.31
C ALA A 78 -62.78 -33.25 48.85
N ALA A 79 -62.21 -32.22 49.45
CA ALA A 79 -62.15 -32.03 50.89
C ALA A 79 -63.54 -31.82 51.52
N THR A 80 -63.84 -32.56 52.59
CA THR A 80 -65.18 -32.61 53.19
C THR A 80 -65.27 -31.89 54.54
N THR A 81 -64.12 -31.50 55.12
CA THR A 81 -64.07 -30.84 56.43
C THR A 81 -63.43 -29.45 56.34
N GLY A 82 -63.84 -28.55 57.24
CA GLY A 82 -63.29 -27.18 57.30
C GLY A 82 -61.77 -27.11 57.54
N PRO A 83 -61.21 -27.86 58.50
CA PRO A 83 -59.77 -27.86 58.74
C PRO A 83 -58.94 -28.37 57.55
N GLU A 84 -59.41 -29.42 56.87
CA GLU A 84 -58.75 -29.98 55.68
C GLU A 84 -58.73 -28.98 54.52
N ARG A 85 -59.85 -28.31 54.25
CA ARG A 85 -59.92 -27.26 53.23
C ARG A 85 -58.95 -26.12 53.51
N HIS A 86 -58.88 -25.65 54.76
CA HIS A 86 -58.00 -24.54 55.13
C HIS A 86 -56.51 -24.86 54.90
N VAL A 87 -56.07 -26.08 55.20
CA VAL A 87 -54.68 -26.52 54.94
C VAL A 87 -54.37 -26.50 53.44
N ILE A 88 -55.31 -26.97 52.60
CA ILE A 88 -55.12 -27.00 51.14
C ILE A 88 -55.13 -25.58 50.56
N GLU A 89 -55.98 -24.69 51.05
CA GLU A 89 -56.00 -23.27 50.68
C GLU A 89 -54.66 -22.59 50.97
N LEU A 90 -54.07 -22.84 52.16
CA LEU A 90 -52.75 -22.31 52.49
C LEU A 90 -51.65 -22.86 51.56
N ALA A 91 -51.71 -24.14 51.21
CA ALA A 91 -50.76 -24.74 50.27
C ALA A 91 -50.89 -24.16 48.85
N LEU A 92 -52.11 -23.84 48.40
CA LEU A 92 -52.36 -23.14 47.13
C LEU A 92 -51.76 -21.73 47.13
N ASP A 93 -51.90 -20.98 48.22
CA ASP A 93 -51.33 -19.64 48.35
C ASP A 93 -49.79 -19.67 48.30
N VAL A 94 -49.17 -20.64 48.99
CA VAL A 94 -47.71 -20.86 48.93
C VAL A 94 -47.28 -21.21 47.50
N ASN A 95 -47.94 -22.17 46.86
CA ASN A 95 -47.65 -22.57 45.49
C ASN A 95 -47.77 -21.37 44.52
N ARG A 96 -48.82 -20.55 44.67
CA ARG A 96 -49.00 -19.35 43.85
C ARG A 96 -47.89 -18.32 44.06
N GLY A 97 -47.43 -18.14 45.30
CA GLY A 97 -46.26 -17.31 45.60
C GLY A 97 -44.99 -17.83 44.92
N GLU A 98 -44.76 -19.14 44.90
CA GLU A 98 -43.63 -19.78 44.23
C GLU A 98 -43.73 -19.69 42.70
N GLN A 99 -44.93 -19.82 42.13
CA GLN A 99 -45.15 -19.61 40.69
C GLN A 99 -44.79 -18.18 40.26
N ILE A 100 -45.14 -17.17 41.07
CA ILE A 100 -44.79 -15.77 40.78
C ILE A 100 -43.28 -15.58 40.78
N ARG A 101 -42.57 -16.11 41.79
CA ARG A 101 -41.09 -16.02 41.83
C ARG A 101 -40.46 -16.73 40.64
N THR A 102 -40.88 -17.97 40.36
CA THR A 102 -40.38 -18.75 39.22
C THR A 102 -40.65 -18.04 37.89
N GLY A 103 -41.80 -17.35 37.76
CA GLY A 103 -42.12 -16.56 36.58
C GLY A 103 -41.21 -15.35 36.38
N LEU A 104 -40.76 -14.71 37.47
CA LEU A 104 -39.74 -13.63 37.42
C LEU A 104 -38.38 -14.22 37.06
N ASP A 105 -37.97 -15.32 37.70
CA ASP A 105 -36.72 -16.02 37.39
C ASP A 105 -36.67 -16.48 35.92
N GLU A 106 -37.82 -16.90 35.35
CA GLU A 106 -37.93 -17.26 33.93
C GLU A 106 -37.74 -16.05 33.01
N GLN A 107 -38.24 -14.86 33.38
CA GLN A 107 -38.01 -13.63 32.62
C GLN A 107 -36.54 -13.22 32.65
N ASP A 108 -35.90 -13.27 33.82
CA ASP A 108 -34.48 -12.96 33.99
C ASP A 108 -33.62 -13.96 33.20
N ALA A 109 -33.94 -15.26 33.25
CA ALA A 109 -33.26 -16.29 32.48
C ALA A 109 -33.44 -16.11 30.95
N LYS A 110 -34.62 -15.67 30.49
CA LYS A 110 -34.84 -15.32 29.07
C LYS A 110 -33.97 -14.14 28.64
N GLN A 111 -33.90 -13.07 29.45
CA GLN A 111 -33.06 -11.92 29.16
C GLN A 111 -31.57 -12.31 29.14
N ALA A 112 -31.12 -13.10 30.12
CA ALA A 112 -29.76 -13.63 30.17
C ALA A 112 -29.42 -14.45 28.92
N LYS A 113 -30.33 -15.34 28.49
CA LYS A 113 -30.16 -16.12 27.25
C LYS A 113 -30.04 -15.23 26.01
N ILE A 114 -30.93 -14.25 25.85
CA ILE A 114 -30.88 -13.31 24.72
C ILE A 114 -29.53 -12.55 24.70
N GLY A 115 -29.07 -12.10 25.86
CA GLY A 115 -27.78 -11.44 26.04
C GLY A 115 -26.60 -12.34 25.63
N ALA A 116 -26.60 -13.59 26.10
CA ALA A 116 -25.55 -14.57 25.82
C ALA A 116 -25.54 -15.00 24.34
N ASP A 117 -26.70 -15.27 23.73
CA ASP A 117 -26.83 -15.59 22.30
C ASP A 117 -26.32 -14.42 21.44
N SER A 118 -26.68 -13.18 21.79
CA SER A 118 -26.21 -11.99 21.08
C SER A 118 -24.70 -11.80 21.21
N ALA A 119 -24.12 -12.12 22.38
CA ALA A 119 -22.68 -12.09 22.58
C ALA A 119 -21.97 -13.15 21.74
N ALA A 120 -22.50 -14.38 21.66
CA ALA A 120 -21.97 -15.45 20.83
C ALA A 120 -21.99 -15.10 19.34
N VAL A 121 -23.10 -14.52 18.84
CA VAL A 121 -23.20 -14.06 17.44
C VAL A 121 -22.18 -12.96 17.14
N ARG A 122 -22.03 -11.97 18.02
CA ARG A 122 -21.03 -10.91 17.85
C ARG A 122 -19.60 -11.46 17.88
N ALA A 123 -19.31 -12.40 18.78
CA ALA A 123 -18.00 -13.02 18.86
C ALA A 123 -17.68 -13.81 17.57
N ALA A 124 -18.65 -14.54 17.02
CA ALA A 124 -18.49 -15.29 15.78
C ALA A 124 -18.27 -14.36 14.57
N ALA A 125 -19.05 -13.29 14.46
CA ALA A 125 -18.89 -12.30 13.40
C ALA A 125 -17.50 -11.61 13.44
N ALA A 126 -17.01 -11.28 14.64
CA ALA A 126 -15.66 -10.74 14.81
C ALA A 126 -14.58 -11.75 14.41
N ALA A 127 -14.78 -13.05 14.70
CA ALA A 127 -13.85 -14.11 14.29
C ALA A 127 -13.77 -14.24 12.76
N GLU A 128 -14.91 -14.16 12.08
CA GLU A 128 -14.99 -14.21 10.61
C GLU A 128 -14.26 -13.02 9.99
N GLN A 129 -14.49 -11.80 10.50
CA GLN A 129 -13.80 -10.60 10.04
C GLN A 129 -12.27 -10.70 10.20
N ILE A 130 -11.79 -11.16 11.35
CA ILE A 130 -10.35 -11.35 11.59
C ILE A 130 -9.76 -12.41 10.66
N THR A 131 -10.49 -13.51 10.43
CA THR A 131 -10.06 -14.59 9.54
C THR A 131 -9.94 -14.11 8.09
N GLY A 132 -10.93 -13.35 7.61
CA GLY A 132 -10.88 -12.71 6.29
C GLY A 132 -9.70 -11.75 6.16
N ALA A 133 -9.49 -10.88 7.16
CA ALA A 133 -8.36 -9.96 7.18
C ALA A 133 -7.00 -10.69 7.19
N LEU A 134 -6.88 -11.80 7.93
CA LEU A 134 -5.68 -12.64 7.96
C LEU A 134 -5.36 -13.25 6.59
N GLN A 135 -6.37 -13.73 5.86
CA GLN A 135 -6.19 -14.27 4.52
C GLN A 135 -5.64 -13.20 3.56
N THR A 136 -6.22 -12.00 3.57
CA THR A 136 -5.73 -10.86 2.78
C THR A 136 -4.30 -10.47 3.19
N ALA A 137 -4.00 -10.41 4.48
CA ALA A 137 -2.66 -10.07 4.96
C ALA A 137 -1.60 -11.08 4.52
N ARG A 138 -1.91 -12.39 4.52
CA ARG A 138 -1.03 -13.44 4.00
C ARG A 138 -0.80 -13.30 2.49
N GLN A 139 -1.85 -13.03 1.71
CA GLN A 139 -1.71 -12.79 0.27
C GLN A 139 -0.82 -11.58 -0.03
N LEU A 140 -1.01 -10.48 0.70
CA LEU A 140 -0.18 -9.27 0.56
C LEU A 140 1.27 -9.51 1.00
N HIS A 141 1.50 -10.37 1.99
CA HIS A 141 2.86 -10.76 2.39
C HIS A 141 3.57 -11.57 1.30
N GLU A 142 2.90 -12.56 0.71
CA GLU A 142 3.48 -13.35 -0.39
C GLU A 142 3.77 -12.49 -1.63
N ALA A 143 2.86 -11.57 -1.97
CA ALA A 143 3.10 -10.61 -3.04
C ALA A 143 4.33 -9.73 -2.77
N ALA A 144 4.47 -9.20 -1.55
CA ALA A 144 5.62 -8.39 -1.15
C ALA A 144 6.94 -9.18 -1.22
N LYS A 145 6.92 -10.47 -0.90
CA LYS A 145 8.07 -11.36 -1.02
C LYS A 145 8.50 -11.56 -2.48
N ALA A 146 7.54 -11.84 -3.38
CA ALA A 146 7.81 -11.95 -4.81
C ALA A 146 8.41 -10.65 -5.38
N ASP A 147 7.88 -9.51 -4.95
CA ASP A 147 8.39 -8.18 -5.28
C ASP A 147 9.84 -7.96 -4.78
N THR A 148 10.14 -8.38 -3.55
CA THR A 148 11.49 -8.31 -2.96
C THR A 148 12.49 -9.14 -3.76
N ASP A 149 12.10 -10.34 -4.18
CA ASP A 149 12.93 -11.24 -4.98
C ASP A 149 13.16 -10.65 -6.39
N ALA A 150 12.13 -10.06 -6.99
CA ALA A 150 12.25 -9.36 -8.27
C ALA A 150 13.17 -8.14 -8.17
N ASP A 151 13.06 -7.35 -7.09
CA ASP A 151 13.91 -6.19 -6.84
C ASP A 151 15.37 -6.60 -6.60
N ALA A 152 15.61 -7.68 -5.85
CA ALA A 152 16.94 -8.25 -5.66
C ALA A 152 17.58 -8.66 -7.00
N LYS A 153 16.80 -9.30 -7.88
CA LYS A 153 17.25 -9.67 -9.23
C LYS A 153 17.59 -8.43 -10.07
N ARG A 154 16.71 -7.42 -10.12
CA ARG A 154 16.95 -6.16 -10.86
C ARG A 154 18.23 -5.46 -10.38
N LEU A 155 18.48 -5.44 -9.07
CA LEU A 155 19.69 -4.85 -8.50
C LEU A 155 20.96 -5.64 -8.86
N ALA A 156 20.88 -6.97 -8.90
CA ALA A 156 21.98 -7.82 -9.35
C ALA A 156 22.28 -7.64 -10.85
N ASP A 157 21.24 -7.58 -11.68
CA ASP A 157 21.35 -7.29 -13.11
C ASP A 157 21.98 -5.91 -13.33
N LEU A 158 21.52 -4.88 -12.61
CA LEU A 158 22.09 -3.52 -12.65
C LEU A 158 23.58 -3.50 -12.26
N ALA A 159 23.96 -4.20 -11.20
CA ALA A 159 25.34 -4.27 -10.73
C ALA A 159 26.29 -4.90 -11.76
N THR A 160 25.76 -5.76 -12.64
CA THR A 160 26.53 -6.43 -13.70
C THR A 160 26.52 -5.62 -14.99
N ALA A 161 25.35 -5.17 -15.44
CA ALA A 161 25.15 -4.53 -16.73
C ALA A 161 25.68 -3.10 -16.79
N HIS A 162 25.55 -2.32 -15.71
CA HIS A 162 25.93 -0.90 -15.72
C HIS A 162 27.44 -0.68 -15.87
N PRO A 163 28.33 -1.39 -15.13
CA PRO A 163 29.77 -1.27 -15.34
C PRO A 163 30.22 -1.66 -16.75
N GLN A 164 29.59 -2.68 -17.35
CA GLN A 164 29.85 -3.09 -18.74
C GLN A 164 29.45 -1.99 -19.72
N ALA A 165 28.24 -1.45 -19.59
CA ALA A 165 27.77 -0.35 -20.41
C ALA A 165 28.70 0.88 -20.30
N VAL A 166 29.13 1.26 -19.10
CA VAL A 166 30.09 2.37 -18.90
C VAL A 166 31.45 2.08 -19.56
N ALA A 167 31.93 0.84 -19.52
CA ALA A 167 33.16 0.47 -20.21
C ALA A 167 33.02 0.58 -21.74
N GLU A 168 31.88 0.15 -22.30
CA GLU A 168 31.55 0.31 -23.73
C GLU A 168 31.46 1.78 -24.12
N VAL A 169 30.81 2.64 -23.31
CA VAL A 169 30.78 4.10 -23.55
C VAL A 169 32.20 4.67 -23.65
N ARG A 170 33.12 4.25 -22.78
CA ARG A 170 34.53 4.71 -22.83
C ARG A 170 35.22 4.27 -24.11
N GLN A 171 34.94 3.07 -24.61
CA GLN A 171 35.50 2.58 -25.88
C GLN A 171 34.96 3.37 -27.08
N LEU A 172 33.72 3.86 -27.01
CA LEU A 172 33.10 4.67 -28.06
C LEU A 172 33.62 6.10 -28.13
N ALA A 173 34.35 6.61 -27.12
CA ALA A 173 34.79 8.00 -27.07
C ALA A 173 35.55 8.47 -28.32
N GLY A 174 36.41 7.61 -28.88
CA GLY A 174 37.11 7.88 -30.13
C GLY A 174 36.17 7.97 -31.34
N ALA A 175 35.27 7.00 -31.49
CA ALA A 175 34.28 6.98 -32.56
C ALA A 175 33.32 8.18 -32.49
N VAL A 176 32.93 8.61 -31.29
CA VAL A 176 32.15 9.84 -31.08
C VAL A 176 32.93 11.06 -31.54
N ALA A 177 34.20 11.20 -31.17
CA ALA A 177 35.03 12.34 -31.60
C ALA A 177 35.18 12.38 -33.13
N GLU A 178 35.37 11.22 -33.77
CA GLU A 178 35.41 11.10 -35.23
C GLU A 178 34.07 11.50 -35.87
N ALA A 179 32.95 11.01 -35.33
CA ALA A 179 31.61 11.36 -35.82
C ALA A 179 31.30 12.86 -35.69
N VAL A 180 31.69 13.49 -34.58
CA VAL A 180 31.53 14.94 -34.37
C VAL A 180 32.42 15.75 -35.33
N THR A 181 33.66 15.32 -35.53
CA THR A 181 34.56 15.94 -36.53
C THR A 181 33.98 15.81 -37.93
N ARG A 182 33.43 14.64 -38.26
CA ARG A 182 32.78 14.39 -39.53
C ARG A 182 31.56 15.29 -39.72
N LEU A 183 30.78 15.50 -38.66
CA LEU A 183 29.67 16.44 -38.66
C LEU A 183 30.14 17.88 -38.92
N GLY A 184 31.27 18.30 -38.34
CA GLY A 184 31.90 19.59 -38.63
C GLY A 184 32.18 19.78 -40.12
N VAL A 185 32.72 18.76 -40.78
CA VAL A 185 32.94 18.78 -42.24
C VAL A 185 31.62 18.89 -43.00
N LEU A 186 30.58 18.15 -42.59
CA LEU A 186 29.27 18.14 -43.26
C LEU A 186 28.48 19.45 -43.05
N LEU A 187 28.71 20.15 -41.95
CA LEU A 187 28.02 21.40 -41.62
C LEU A 187 28.76 22.67 -42.06
N GLY A 188 29.99 22.53 -42.56
CA GLY A 188 30.81 23.66 -43.03
C GLY A 188 31.68 24.31 -41.95
N GLY A 189 31.95 23.61 -40.85
CA GLY A 189 32.88 24.01 -39.80
C GLY A 189 32.40 23.66 -38.39
N ASP A 190 33.34 23.64 -37.44
CA ASP A 190 33.07 23.32 -36.02
C ASP A 190 32.20 24.36 -35.32
N HIS A 191 32.20 25.62 -35.79
CA HIS A 191 31.34 26.68 -35.26
C HIS A 191 29.84 26.38 -35.51
N MET A 192 29.52 25.70 -36.62
CA MET A 192 28.14 25.27 -36.90
C MET A 192 27.74 24.09 -36.02
N VAL A 193 28.68 23.18 -35.72
CA VAL A 193 28.45 22.10 -34.75
C VAL A 193 28.18 22.66 -33.36
N ALA A 194 28.95 23.66 -32.91
CA ALA A 194 28.72 24.33 -31.62
C ALA A 194 27.34 25.00 -31.57
N ARG A 195 26.97 25.74 -32.62
CA ARG A 195 25.66 26.40 -32.70
C ARG A 195 24.48 25.41 -32.67
N VAL A 196 24.59 24.31 -33.40
CA VAL A 196 23.56 23.25 -33.40
C VAL A 196 23.47 22.58 -32.03
N ASN A 197 24.62 22.30 -31.39
CA ASN A 197 24.65 21.77 -30.03
C ASN A 197 23.97 22.71 -29.03
N ASP A 198 24.21 24.01 -29.11
CA ASP A 198 23.59 24.98 -28.20
C ASP A 198 22.07 25.08 -28.42
N ALA A 199 21.60 25.07 -29.68
CA ALA A 199 20.18 25.05 -29.99
C ALA A 199 19.47 23.78 -29.48
N VAL A 200 20.12 22.63 -29.60
CA VAL A 200 19.58 21.36 -29.08
C VAL A 200 19.59 21.33 -27.56
N ARG A 201 20.64 21.84 -26.91
CA ARG A 201 20.68 21.98 -25.44
C ARG A 201 19.57 22.90 -24.91
N GLU A 202 19.27 23.99 -25.60
CA GLU A 202 18.17 24.90 -25.23
C GLU A 202 16.79 24.22 -25.37
N ALA A 203 16.60 23.43 -26.44
CA ALA A 203 15.41 22.61 -26.63
C ALA A 203 15.29 21.52 -25.53
N ASP A 204 16.38 20.84 -25.21
CA ASP A 204 16.45 19.83 -24.16
C ASP A 204 16.19 20.43 -22.76
N ALA A 205 16.71 21.62 -22.47
CA ALA A 205 16.43 22.34 -21.23
C ALA A 205 14.93 22.68 -21.11
N THR A 206 14.31 23.06 -22.22
CA THR A 206 12.86 23.33 -22.26
C THR A 206 12.05 22.06 -22.03
N SER A 207 12.42 20.95 -22.68
CA SER A 207 11.80 19.63 -22.48
C SER A 207 11.97 19.13 -21.04
N THR A 208 13.17 19.30 -20.48
CA THR A 208 13.48 18.94 -19.08
C THR A 208 12.65 19.74 -18.09
N ARG A 209 12.46 21.04 -18.34
CA ARG A 209 11.56 21.89 -17.53
C ARG A 209 10.12 21.41 -17.59
N LEU A 210 9.60 21.11 -18.79
CA LEU A 210 8.25 20.55 -18.95
C LEU A 210 8.10 19.20 -18.24
N GLY A 211 9.13 18.36 -18.28
CA GLY A 211 9.18 17.10 -17.54
C GLY A 211 9.18 17.30 -16.02
N HIS A 212 9.92 18.28 -15.51
CA HIS A 212 9.89 18.67 -14.10
C HIS A 212 8.52 19.20 -13.68
N ASP A 213 7.88 20.03 -14.51
CA ASP A 213 6.54 20.56 -14.25
C ASP A 213 5.50 19.43 -14.23
N ALA A 214 5.60 18.47 -15.15
CA ALA A 214 4.77 17.27 -15.16
C ALA A 214 5.01 16.36 -13.94
N ALA A 215 6.27 16.18 -13.53
CA ALA A 215 6.61 15.42 -12.33
C ALA A 215 6.09 16.11 -11.06
N ALA A 216 6.19 17.43 -10.98
CA ALA A 216 5.62 18.23 -9.88
C ALA A 216 4.08 18.12 -9.85
N ALA A 217 3.42 18.15 -11.01
CA ALA A 217 1.98 17.93 -11.11
C ALA A 217 1.57 16.52 -10.67
N LEU A 218 2.33 15.49 -11.06
CA LEU A 218 2.11 14.10 -10.61
C LEU A 218 2.32 13.95 -9.10
N ALA A 219 3.32 14.63 -8.53
CA ALA A 219 3.55 14.66 -7.09
C ALA A 219 2.39 15.35 -6.33
N ALA A 220 1.85 16.45 -6.87
CA ALA A 220 0.66 17.10 -6.32
C ALA A 220 -0.59 16.20 -6.39
N LEU A 221 -0.76 15.44 -7.49
CA LEU A 221 -1.80 14.41 -7.64
C LEU A 221 -1.63 13.23 -6.67
N ALA A 222 -0.39 12.87 -6.33
CA ALA A 222 -0.14 11.84 -5.33
C ALA A 222 -0.56 12.31 -3.91
N ALA A 223 -0.34 13.59 -3.59
CA ALA A 223 -0.74 14.17 -2.30
C ALA A 223 -2.26 14.15 -2.06
N THR A 224 -3.08 14.21 -3.12
CA THR A 224 -4.55 14.11 -3.02
C THR A 224 -5.05 12.67 -2.89
N ARG A 225 -4.24 11.67 -3.29
CA ARG A 225 -4.57 10.23 -3.23
C ARG A 225 -4.24 9.57 -1.89
N GLY A 226 -3.59 10.30 -0.97
CA GLY A 226 -3.21 9.81 0.35
C GLY A 226 -1.80 9.23 0.41
N ALA A 227 -1.24 9.16 1.62
CA ALA A 227 0.18 8.85 1.86
C ALA A 227 0.62 7.47 1.33
N VAL A 228 -0.25 6.45 1.41
CA VAL A 228 0.06 5.10 0.90
C VAL A 228 0.15 5.08 -0.63
N ALA A 229 -0.87 5.60 -1.33
CA ALA A 229 -0.85 5.67 -2.78
C ALA A 229 0.33 6.50 -3.33
N GLY A 230 0.72 7.57 -2.62
CA GLY A 230 1.91 8.34 -2.96
C GLY A 230 3.20 7.54 -2.82
N ALA A 231 3.35 6.77 -1.74
CA ALA A 231 4.52 5.93 -1.51
C ALA A 231 4.58 4.73 -2.47
N GLU A 232 3.44 4.13 -2.83
CA GLU A 232 3.37 3.08 -3.87
C GLU A 232 3.86 3.59 -5.23
N ASN A 233 3.42 4.79 -5.62
CA ASN A 233 3.87 5.41 -6.87
C ASN A 233 5.38 5.73 -6.85
N ALA A 234 5.90 6.20 -5.71
CA ALA A 234 7.34 6.44 -5.54
C ALA A 234 8.15 5.14 -5.66
N LEU A 235 7.68 4.05 -5.06
CA LEU A 235 8.32 2.73 -5.17
C LEU A 235 8.28 2.21 -6.62
N ALA A 236 7.14 2.33 -7.30
CA ALA A 236 7.02 1.96 -8.71
C ALA A 236 7.98 2.77 -9.61
N THR A 237 8.10 4.07 -9.36
CA THR A 237 9.03 4.96 -10.07
C THR A 237 10.48 4.55 -9.83
N ALA A 238 10.84 4.22 -8.59
CA ALA A 238 12.19 3.76 -8.27
C ALA A 238 12.53 2.42 -8.95
N ARG A 239 11.58 1.47 -8.98
CA ARG A 239 11.73 0.20 -9.69
C ARG A 239 11.94 0.40 -11.19
N ALA A 240 11.12 1.24 -11.82
CA ALA A 240 11.26 1.57 -13.24
C ALA A 240 12.61 2.22 -13.57
N ALA A 241 13.13 3.08 -12.68
CA ALA A 241 14.44 3.71 -12.86
C ALA A 241 15.60 2.69 -12.78
N VAL A 242 15.51 1.71 -11.86
CA VAL A 242 16.48 0.61 -11.78
C VAL A 242 16.44 -0.26 -13.03
N GLU A 243 15.25 -0.62 -13.50
CA GLU A 243 15.06 -1.43 -14.71
C GLU A 243 15.58 -0.73 -15.98
N ALA A 244 15.27 0.56 -16.14
CA ALA A 244 15.81 1.37 -17.24
C ALA A 244 17.34 1.45 -17.21
N ALA A 245 17.94 1.56 -16.02
CA ALA A 245 19.39 1.56 -15.86
C ALA A 245 20.01 0.19 -16.16
N ALA A 246 19.35 -0.92 -15.79
CA ALA A 246 19.79 -2.26 -16.15
C ALA A 246 19.77 -2.50 -17.68
N ALA A 247 18.87 -1.82 -18.40
CA ALA A 247 18.82 -1.82 -19.86
C ALA A 247 19.89 -0.93 -20.54
N ALA A 248 20.85 -0.35 -19.79
CA ALA A 248 21.89 0.50 -20.36
C ALA A 248 22.70 -0.14 -21.52
N PRO A 249 23.11 -1.42 -21.48
CA PRO A 249 23.89 -2.02 -22.58
C PRO A 249 23.18 -1.95 -23.94
N ALA A 250 21.87 -2.23 -23.98
CA ALA A 250 21.08 -2.13 -25.21
C ALA A 250 21.01 -0.70 -25.74
N ARG A 251 20.90 0.29 -24.84
CA ARG A 251 20.88 1.72 -25.19
C ARG A 251 22.25 2.17 -25.71
N VAL A 252 23.34 1.71 -25.12
CA VAL A 252 24.71 1.96 -25.60
C VAL A 252 24.92 1.35 -26.98
N ALA A 253 24.49 0.10 -27.21
CA ALA A 253 24.60 -0.54 -28.52
C ALA A 253 23.81 0.21 -29.61
N ALA A 254 22.58 0.67 -29.30
CA ALA A 254 21.79 1.49 -30.22
C ALA A 254 22.45 2.85 -30.52
N ALA A 255 23.03 3.49 -29.50
CA ALA A 255 23.78 4.73 -29.67
C ALA A 255 25.05 4.52 -30.51
N ALA A 256 25.75 3.39 -30.35
CA ALA A 256 26.93 3.05 -31.14
C ALA A 256 26.62 2.97 -32.64
N LEU A 257 25.47 2.41 -33.03
CA LEU A 257 25.04 2.35 -34.43
C LEU A 257 24.82 3.75 -35.02
N LYS A 258 24.22 4.66 -34.26
CA LYS A 258 24.00 6.06 -34.67
C LYS A 258 25.31 6.82 -34.81
N VAL A 259 26.25 6.59 -33.88
CA VAL A 259 27.61 7.14 -33.93
C VAL A 259 28.33 6.66 -35.19
N GLU A 260 28.26 5.35 -35.49
CA GLU A 260 28.88 4.77 -36.69
C GLU A 260 28.27 5.33 -37.98
N ALA A 261 26.94 5.45 -38.05
CA ALA A 261 26.26 6.05 -39.20
C ALA A 261 26.75 7.48 -39.48
N ALA A 262 26.93 8.30 -38.44
CA ALA A 262 27.48 9.64 -38.58
C ALA A 262 28.96 9.67 -38.96
N ARG A 263 29.75 8.71 -38.44
CA ARG A 263 31.18 8.58 -38.72
C ARG A 263 31.45 8.27 -40.19
N VAL A 264 30.65 7.40 -40.81
CA VAL A 264 30.83 6.97 -42.21
C VAL A 264 30.05 7.81 -43.23
N ALA A 265 29.22 8.75 -42.76
CA ALA A 265 28.42 9.61 -43.63
C ALA A 265 29.30 10.37 -44.64
N VAL A 266 28.82 10.52 -45.88
CA VAL A 266 29.60 11.14 -46.98
C VAL A 266 29.06 12.53 -47.30
N ALA A 267 29.95 13.43 -47.70
CA ALA A 267 29.57 14.74 -48.18
C ALA A 267 28.67 14.63 -49.43
N SER A 268 27.57 15.36 -49.44
CA SER A 268 26.60 15.34 -50.53
C SER A 268 27.00 16.26 -51.69
N PRO A 269 26.45 16.05 -52.89
CA PRO A 269 26.49 17.05 -53.96
C PRO A 269 25.83 18.34 -53.47
N GLY A 270 26.61 19.41 -53.24
CA GLY A 270 26.14 20.65 -52.64
C GLY A 270 26.93 21.12 -51.41
N GLN A 271 27.87 20.31 -50.91
CA GLN A 271 28.70 20.64 -49.74
C GLN A 271 29.42 22.00 -49.84
N SER A 272 29.86 22.40 -51.04
CA SER A 272 30.50 23.71 -51.25
C SER A 272 29.57 24.88 -50.89
N ARG A 273 28.28 24.79 -51.22
CA ARG A 273 27.28 25.81 -50.86
C ARG A 273 27.02 25.83 -49.36
N THR A 274 26.98 24.66 -48.72
CA THR A 274 26.86 24.56 -47.26
C THR A 274 28.06 25.20 -46.56
N ASN A 275 29.28 24.97 -47.07
CA ASN A 275 30.50 25.57 -46.51
C ASN A 275 30.53 27.09 -46.70
N GLU A 276 30.12 27.57 -47.87
CA GLU A 276 30.05 29.01 -48.18
C GLU A 276 29.00 29.71 -47.29
N ALA A 277 27.80 29.15 -47.18
CA ALA A 277 26.76 29.66 -46.28
C ALA A 277 27.20 29.59 -44.80
N ALA A 278 27.89 28.53 -44.37
CA ALA A 278 28.42 28.42 -43.01
C ALA A 278 29.48 29.48 -42.72
N LYS A 279 30.30 29.84 -43.72
CA LYS A 279 31.27 30.92 -43.60
C LYS A 279 30.58 32.29 -43.49
N GLU A 280 29.57 32.57 -44.30
CA GLU A 280 28.76 33.79 -44.18
C GLU A 280 28.11 33.91 -42.79
N VAL A 281 27.67 32.79 -42.21
CA VAL A 281 27.16 32.74 -40.83
C VAL A 281 28.24 33.12 -39.81
N ALA A 282 29.47 32.62 -39.99
CA ALA A 282 30.61 32.98 -39.12
C ALA A 282 30.99 34.46 -39.26
N ASP A 283 30.91 34.99 -40.48
CA ASP A 283 31.22 36.39 -40.80
C ASP A 283 30.09 37.37 -40.37
N GLY A 284 29.00 36.86 -39.78
CA GLY A 284 27.92 37.67 -39.21
C GLY A 284 26.96 38.27 -40.24
N VAL A 285 26.89 37.70 -41.45
CA VAL A 285 26.00 38.18 -42.52
C VAL A 285 24.54 37.95 -42.14
N THR A 286 23.73 39.02 -42.16
CA THR A 286 22.29 38.94 -41.86
C THR A 286 21.57 37.99 -42.81
N GLY A 287 20.74 37.09 -42.26
CA GLY A 287 19.97 36.10 -43.03
C GLY A 287 20.79 34.90 -43.52
N ALA A 288 22.09 34.82 -43.21
CA ALA A 288 22.94 33.71 -43.65
C ALA A 288 22.59 32.39 -42.96
N TYR A 289 22.03 32.43 -41.75
CA TYR A 289 21.66 31.22 -41.01
C TYR A 289 20.46 30.51 -41.66
N GLU A 290 19.43 31.27 -42.05
CA GLU A 290 18.28 30.76 -42.77
C GLU A 290 18.69 30.20 -44.14
N ARG A 291 19.61 30.87 -44.84
CA ARG A 291 20.17 30.34 -46.09
C ARG A 291 20.95 29.05 -45.86
N TRP A 292 21.77 28.97 -44.81
CA TRP A 292 22.50 27.75 -44.46
C TRP A 292 21.55 26.59 -44.15
N LEU A 293 20.47 26.82 -43.39
CA LEU A 293 19.46 25.80 -43.12
C LEU A 293 18.85 25.22 -44.41
N LEU A 294 18.57 26.09 -45.40
CA LEU A 294 18.06 25.66 -46.71
C LEU A 294 19.08 24.85 -47.53
N THR A 295 20.37 24.85 -47.16
CA THR A 295 21.38 23.99 -47.80
C THR A 295 21.47 22.60 -47.18
N LEU A 296 20.84 22.37 -46.01
CA LEU A 296 20.84 21.07 -45.36
C LEU A 296 19.74 20.18 -45.94
N THR A 297 20.07 18.91 -46.20
CA THR A 297 19.07 17.91 -46.57
C THR A 297 18.42 17.31 -45.34
N ASP A 298 17.20 16.77 -45.48
CA ASP A 298 16.49 16.09 -44.40
C ASP A 298 17.30 14.93 -43.81
N ASP A 299 18.02 14.18 -44.65
CA ASP A 299 18.94 13.12 -44.20
C ASP A 299 20.06 13.66 -43.30
N ARG A 300 20.58 14.86 -43.60
CA ARG A 300 21.65 15.48 -42.81
C ARG A 300 21.12 16.00 -41.49
N ILE A 301 19.91 16.59 -41.50
CA ILE A 301 19.22 17.02 -40.27
C ILE A 301 18.95 15.81 -39.38
N THR A 302 18.48 14.69 -39.95
CA THR A 302 18.23 13.44 -39.23
C THR A 302 19.52 12.90 -38.61
N LEU A 303 20.61 12.83 -39.38
CA LEU A 303 21.91 12.36 -38.89
C LEU A 303 22.44 13.19 -37.72
N ILE A 304 22.25 14.51 -37.77
CA ILE A 304 22.64 15.44 -36.69
C ILE A 304 21.84 15.12 -35.43
N VAL A 305 20.52 15.03 -35.53
CA VAL A 305 19.64 14.76 -34.38
C VAL A 305 19.97 13.39 -33.78
N GLU A 306 20.14 12.36 -34.61
CA GLU A 306 20.46 11.01 -34.14
C GLU A 306 21.82 10.93 -33.45
N LEU A 307 22.85 11.63 -33.95
CA LEU A 307 24.15 11.69 -33.30
C LEU A 307 24.07 12.41 -31.96
N LEU A 308 23.34 13.52 -31.88
CA LEU A 308 23.18 14.27 -30.64
C LEU A 308 22.39 13.47 -29.60
N ASP A 309 21.33 12.78 -30.01
CA ASP A 309 20.60 11.84 -29.16
C ASP A 309 21.51 10.73 -28.65
N ALA A 310 22.34 10.15 -29.53
CA ALA A 310 23.29 9.11 -29.16
C ALA A 310 24.32 9.62 -28.14
N VAL A 311 24.89 10.81 -28.34
CA VAL A 311 25.84 11.42 -27.40
C VAL A 311 25.18 11.73 -26.06
N SER A 312 23.97 12.29 -26.06
CA SER A 312 23.19 12.52 -24.85
C SER A 312 22.90 11.22 -24.10
N GLU A 313 22.58 10.14 -24.82
CA GLU A 313 22.31 8.83 -24.24
C GLU A 313 23.55 8.19 -23.60
N LEU A 314 24.70 8.24 -24.29
CA LEU A 314 25.99 7.79 -23.77
C LEU A 314 26.38 8.57 -22.51
N ASN A 315 26.17 9.89 -22.52
CA ASN A 315 26.40 10.74 -21.35
C ASN A 315 25.46 10.39 -20.19
N ARG A 316 24.18 10.07 -20.44
CA ARG A 316 23.24 9.62 -19.41
C ARG A 316 23.69 8.30 -18.77
N VAL A 317 24.14 7.35 -19.58
CA VAL A 317 24.67 6.07 -19.07
C VAL A 317 25.91 6.30 -18.21
N GLN A 318 26.83 7.17 -18.66
CA GLN A 318 28.05 7.50 -17.92
C GLN A 318 27.79 8.27 -16.62
N ALA A 319 26.79 9.15 -16.60
CA ALA A 319 26.37 9.90 -15.41
C ALA A 319 25.51 9.05 -14.44
N GLY A 320 25.02 7.90 -14.88
CA GLY A 320 24.18 7.01 -14.07
C GLY A 320 24.93 6.50 -12.83
N ASN A 321 24.32 6.68 -11.65
CA ASN A 321 24.85 6.19 -10.39
C ASN A 321 24.00 5.02 -9.86
N PRO A 322 24.41 3.76 -10.05
CA PRO A 322 23.64 2.59 -9.62
C PRO A 322 23.47 2.54 -8.09
N GLY A 323 24.41 3.09 -7.33
CA GLY A 323 24.31 3.21 -5.88
C GLY A 323 23.17 4.15 -5.45
N LEU A 324 23.00 5.28 -6.14
CA LEU A 324 21.90 6.21 -5.89
C LEU A 324 20.54 5.59 -6.25
N LEU A 325 20.45 4.87 -7.37
CA LEU A 325 19.22 4.19 -7.78
C LEU A 325 18.80 3.11 -6.78
N ARG A 326 19.77 2.32 -6.32
CA ARG A 326 19.56 1.36 -5.24
C ARG A 326 19.06 2.02 -3.97
N GLN A 327 19.70 3.11 -3.54
CA GLN A 327 19.31 3.82 -2.32
C GLN A 327 17.88 4.36 -2.42
N ARG A 328 17.51 4.95 -3.58
CA ARG A 328 16.15 5.42 -3.84
C ARG A 328 15.11 4.30 -3.76
N LEU A 329 15.43 3.11 -4.26
CA LEU A 329 14.54 1.95 -4.16
C LEU A 329 14.33 1.53 -2.69
N ILE A 330 15.41 1.47 -1.91
CA ILE A 330 15.35 1.12 -0.49
C ILE A 330 14.56 2.16 0.31
N ASP A 331 14.77 3.45 0.02
CA ASP A 331 14.09 4.54 0.71
C ASP A 331 12.59 4.56 0.36
N ALA A 332 12.22 4.38 -0.91
CA ALA A 332 10.82 4.30 -1.32
C ALA A 332 10.07 3.11 -0.71
N ASP A 333 10.72 1.95 -0.59
CA ASP A 333 10.17 0.78 0.12
C ASP A 333 9.98 1.07 1.63
N ARG A 334 10.95 1.74 2.26
CA ARG A 334 10.83 2.16 3.67
C ARG A 334 9.68 3.14 3.87
N ASP A 335 9.53 4.11 2.98
CA ASP A 335 8.47 5.11 3.04
C ASP A 335 7.09 4.48 2.85
N LEU A 336 6.96 3.49 1.95
CA LEU A 336 5.72 2.72 1.80
C LEU A 336 5.41 1.91 3.06
N ALA A 337 6.40 1.23 3.64
CA ALA A 337 6.21 0.52 4.90
C ALA A 337 5.77 1.44 6.04
N ALA A 338 6.34 2.65 6.13
CA ALA A 338 5.97 3.65 7.11
C ALA A 338 4.54 4.19 6.90
N ALA A 339 4.15 4.46 5.64
CA ALA A 339 2.81 4.91 5.29
C ALA A 339 1.76 3.84 5.63
N LEU A 340 2.03 2.58 5.31
CA LEU A 340 1.16 1.44 5.66
C LEU A 340 1.03 1.27 7.18
N ALA A 341 2.13 1.40 7.93
CA ALA A 341 2.11 1.34 9.39
C ALA A 341 1.29 2.47 10.01
N ALA A 342 1.39 3.69 9.46
CA ALA A 342 0.61 4.83 9.92
C ALA A 342 -0.89 4.67 9.62
N GLU A 343 -1.26 4.15 8.45
CA GLU A 343 -2.66 3.88 8.11
C GLU A 343 -3.25 2.80 9.02
N GLU A 344 -2.50 1.73 9.26
CA GLU A 344 -2.89 0.65 10.16
C GLU A 344 -3.11 1.14 11.60
N ALA A 345 -2.19 1.98 12.11
CA ALA A 345 -2.33 2.60 13.42
C ALA A 345 -3.60 3.47 13.53
N ARG A 346 -3.93 4.24 12.49
CA ARG A 346 -5.17 5.04 12.44
C ARG A 346 -6.41 4.14 12.44
N ARG A 347 -6.40 3.05 11.66
CA ARG A 347 -7.52 2.10 11.60
C ARG A 347 -7.79 1.48 12.97
N ARG A 348 -6.74 1.12 13.70
CA ARG A 348 -6.85 0.58 15.06
C ARG A 348 -7.37 1.60 16.06
N ALA A 349 -6.89 2.84 16.00
CA ALA A 349 -7.41 3.91 16.85
C ALA A 349 -8.91 4.15 16.60
N GLY A 350 -9.34 4.13 15.33
CA GLY A 350 -10.75 4.22 14.96
C GLY A 350 -11.59 3.06 15.47
N ALA A 351 -11.10 1.83 15.34
CA ALA A 351 -11.79 0.65 15.87
C ALA A 351 -11.92 0.68 17.41
N ALA A 352 -10.86 1.09 18.12
CA ALA A 352 -10.90 1.23 19.57
C ALA A 352 -11.90 2.31 20.02
N ALA A 353 -11.96 3.45 19.30
CA ALA A 353 -12.94 4.49 19.57
C ALA A 353 -14.39 4.03 19.33
N ALA A 354 -14.63 3.24 18.28
CA ALA A 354 -15.94 2.67 17.99
C ALA A 354 -16.39 1.68 19.09
N VAL A 355 -15.49 0.82 19.57
CA VAL A 355 -15.78 -0.09 20.70
C VAL A 355 -16.08 0.72 21.97
N ALA A 356 -15.29 1.75 22.28
CA ALA A 356 -15.53 2.60 23.44
C ALA A 356 -16.90 3.30 23.37
N ALA A 357 -17.30 3.78 22.19
CA ALA A 357 -18.62 4.37 21.97
C ALA A 357 -19.75 3.35 22.20
N GLN A 358 -19.62 2.14 21.66
CA GLN A 358 -20.61 1.06 21.88
C GLN A 358 -20.74 0.68 23.36
N VAL A 359 -19.63 0.61 24.11
CA VAL A 359 -19.65 0.34 25.55
C VAL A 359 -20.34 1.47 26.31
N ALA A 360 -20.08 2.72 25.94
CA ALA A 360 -20.76 3.87 26.53
C ALA A 360 -22.27 3.85 26.26
N ASP A 361 -22.69 3.58 25.02
CA ASP A 361 -24.10 3.47 24.64
C ASP A 361 -24.80 2.33 25.37
N ALA A 362 -24.14 1.17 25.49
CA ALA A 362 -24.66 0.03 26.26
C ALA A 362 -24.79 0.36 27.76
N ALA A 363 -23.83 1.07 28.34
CA ALA A 363 -23.90 1.52 29.74
C ALA A 363 -25.04 2.53 29.97
N VAL A 364 -25.30 3.43 29.00
CA VAL A 364 -26.42 4.37 29.03
C VAL A 364 -27.75 3.65 28.88
N ALA A 365 -27.85 2.63 28.02
CA ALA A 365 -29.05 1.82 27.82
C ALA A 365 -29.36 0.89 29.02
N ALA A 366 -28.33 0.38 29.69
CA ALA A 366 -28.45 -0.45 30.89
C ALA A 366 -28.71 0.39 32.16
N ALA A 367 -28.49 1.71 32.12
CA ALA A 367 -28.83 2.58 33.23
C ALA A 367 -30.36 2.63 33.39
N PRO A 368 -30.91 2.43 34.60
CA PRO A 368 -32.35 2.49 34.82
C PRO A 368 -32.91 3.83 34.32
N ALA A 369 -34.11 3.77 33.73
CA ALA A 369 -34.73 4.94 33.13
C ALA A 369 -34.73 6.11 34.14
N PRO A 370 -34.56 7.37 33.72
CA PRO A 370 -34.52 8.50 34.65
C PRO A 370 -35.75 8.57 35.58
N ALA A 371 -36.88 7.99 35.16
CA ALA A 371 -38.08 7.83 35.98
C ALA A 371 -37.94 6.74 37.05
N GLU A 372 -37.32 5.60 36.74
CA GLU A 372 -37.03 4.51 37.71
C GLU A 372 -35.98 4.91 38.72
N ARG A 373 -34.92 5.63 38.31
CA ARG A 373 -33.95 6.22 39.23
C ARG A 373 -34.60 7.18 40.22
N ARG A 374 -35.48 8.05 39.73
CA ARG A 374 -36.27 8.97 40.56
C ARG A 374 -37.22 8.23 41.49
N ARG A 375 -37.88 7.17 41.01
CA ARG A 375 -38.79 6.34 41.82
C ARG A 375 -38.04 5.58 42.92
N ALA A 376 -36.86 5.03 42.62
CA ALA A 376 -36.02 4.33 43.59
C ALA A 376 -35.33 5.26 44.61
N ALA A 377 -35.08 6.53 44.26
CA ALA A 377 -34.62 7.56 45.20
C ALA A 377 -35.76 7.99 46.14
N VAL A 378 -36.95 8.27 45.59
CA VAL A 378 -38.15 8.60 46.38
C VAL A 378 -38.55 7.47 47.33
N LEU A 379 -38.43 6.20 46.91
CA LEU A 379 -38.70 5.04 47.76
C LEU A 379 -37.62 4.78 48.84
N ARG A 380 -36.41 5.34 48.68
CA ARG A 380 -35.31 5.24 49.66
C ARG A 380 -35.23 6.44 50.63
N GLY A 381 -35.99 7.51 50.38
CA GLY A 381 -36.05 8.68 51.26
C GLY A 381 -34.83 9.62 51.15
N GLU A 382 -34.21 9.69 49.97
CA GLU A 382 -33.18 10.69 49.64
C GLU A 382 -33.75 11.93 48.94
#